data_AF-X0L717-F1
#
_entry.id   AF-X0L717-F1
#
_cell.length_a   1.000
_cell.length_b   1.000
_cell.length_c   1.000
_cell.angle_alpha   90.00
_cell.angle_beta   90.00
_cell.angle_gamma   90.00
#
_symmetry.space_group_name_H-M   'P 1'
#
loop_
_entity.id
_entity.type
_entity.pdbx_description
1 polymer ?
#
loop_
_entity_poly.entity_id
_entity_poly.type
_entity_poly.pdbx_seq_one_letter_code
_entity_poly.pdbx_strand_id
1 'polypeptide(L)'
;MADHTFWQYIRLKVIVTFIRLINYIFTRPHFTPSPTCIRKLIRIPSRDLNRFINAWIYYPNNYTDSQKLPLVINWHGAPEYPLPGALEDAEDTFRWVEGQRIFDLDRVALSGFSSGGNLALVASSELRREFKMNIRAVYAFYPGVDFSIPPEEKKVPEPIRPLPVSFQHLLTEAYVPRVEDRKSPKASPMYAEAISFPEHVMLVACSGDIFTPEIEVFGKKLERAGRDVEVVTIQGAHGCDKTTNPTMFRAEARDFAYSKVLQSLQYIM
;
A
#
# COMPACT_ATOMS: atom_id res chain seq x y z
N MET A 1 10.38 -13.89 18.06
CA MET A 1 11.48 -13.38 18.90
C MET A 1 12.19 -12.32 18.09
N ALA A 2 12.36 -11.13 18.65
CA ALA A 2 12.53 -9.88 17.90
C ALA A 2 13.71 -9.91 16.90
N ASP A 3 13.40 -9.62 15.63
CA ASP A 3 14.41 -9.48 14.56
C ASP A 3 15.34 -8.28 14.77
N HIS A 4 14.99 -7.37 15.69
CA HIS A 4 15.84 -6.28 16.17
C HIS A 4 16.49 -6.64 17.50
N THR A 5 17.77 -6.27 17.67
CA THR A 5 18.37 -6.22 19.02
C THR A 5 17.59 -5.23 19.90
N PHE A 6 17.67 -5.39 21.22
CA PHE A 6 16.98 -4.52 22.17
C PHE A 6 17.26 -3.02 21.89
N TRP A 7 18.52 -2.64 21.69
CA TRP A 7 18.89 -1.25 21.45
C TRP A 7 18.46 -0.74 20.07
N GLN A 8 18.48 -1.58 19.04
CA GLN A 8 17.92 -1.24 17.73
C GLN A 8 16.42 -0.98 17.85
N TYR A 9 15.68 -1.88 18.51
CA TYR A 9 14.25 -1.72 18.73
C TYR A 9 13.92 -0.43 19.48
N ILE A 10 14.60 -0.14 20.60
CA ILE A 10 14.36 1.09 21.36
C ILE A 10 14.64 2.34 20.51
N ARG A 11 15.75 2.37 19.77
CA ARG A 11 16.09 3.48 18.86
C ARG A 11 15.01 3.69 17.80
N LEU A 12 14.63 2.62 17.10
CA LEU A 12 13.59 2.66 16.07
C LEU A 12 12.24 3.08 16.65
N LYS A 13 11.86 2.52 17.80
CA LYS A 13 10.60 2.83 18.49
C LYS A 13 10.51 4.31 18.81
N VAL A 14 11.57 4.91 19.37
CA VAL A 14 11.60 6.35 19.69
C VAL A 14 11.47 7.19 18.42
N ILE A 15 12.30 6.93 17.40
CA ILE A 15 12.31 7.71 16.16
C ILE A 15 10.97 7.60 15.42
N VAL A 16 10.47 6.39 15.22
CA VAL A 16 9.22 6.14 14.48
C VAL A 16 8.01 6.67 15.25
N THR A 17 7.98 6.57 16.58
CA THR A 17 6.90 7.16 17.38
C THR A 17 6.88 8.67 17.24
N PHE A 18 8.05 9.31 17.25
CA PHE A 18 8.15 10.76 17.04
C PHE A 18 7.69 11.18 15.64
N ILE A 19 8.09 10.45 14.59
CA ILE A 19 7.61 10.69 13.22
C ILE A 19 6.09 10.52 13.12
N ARG A 20 5.53 9.46 13.71
CA ARG A 20 4.08 9.22 13.76
C ARG A 20 3.35 10.36 14.49
N LEU A 21 3.91 10.87 15.59
CA LEU A 21 3.36 12.01 16.33
C LEU A 21 3.35 13.30 15.50
N ILE A 22 4.47 13.62 14.83
CA ILE A 22 4.56 14.76 13.91
C ILE A 22 3.51 14.62 12.82
N ASN A 23 3.46 13.47 12.14
CA ASN A 23 2.47 13.23 11.09
C ASN A 23 1.04 13.37 11.62
N TYR A 24 0.75 12.83 12.80
CA TYR A 24 -0.57 12.96 13.42
C TYR A 24 -0.96 14.42 13.65
N ILE A 25 -0.05 15.28 14.12
CA ILE A 25 -0.32 16.70 14.37
C ILE A 25 -0.58 17.44 13.05
N PHE A 26 0.27 17.24 12.03
CA PHE A 26 0.22 18.04 10.80
C PHE A 26 -0.74 17.51 9.74
N THR A 27 -1.05 16.21 9.72
CA THR A 27 -1.84 15.60 8.63
C THR A 27 -3.26 15.24 9.04
N ARG A 28 -3.52 14.90 10.30
CA ARG A 28 -4.85 14.45 10.75
C ARG A 28 -5.98 15.44 10.50
N PRO A 29 -5.79 16.77 10.66
CA PRO A 29 -6.85 17.73 10.34
C PRO A 29 -7.32 17.69 8.89
N HIS A 30 -6.48 17.19 7.97
CA HIS A 30 -6.80 17.06 6.55
C HIS A 30 -7.53 15.76 6.20
N PHE A 31 -7.62 14.79 7.12
CA PHE A 31 -8.31 13.51 6.91
C PHE A 31 -9.75 13.55 7.44
N THR A 32 -10.53 14.53 6.97
CA THR A 32 -11.98 14.55 7.15
C THR A 32 -12.64 13.77 6.02
N PRO A 33 -13.54 12.80 6.32
CA PRO A 33 -14.37 12.20 5.28
C PRO A 33 -15.13 13.29 4.51
N SER A 34 -15.39 13.04 3.23
CA SER A 34 -16.27 13.91 2.44
C SER A 34 -17.60 14.09 3.20
N PRO A 35 -18.20 15.29 3.23
CA PRO A 35 -19.54 15.52 3.78
C PRO A 35 -20.62 14.62 3.15
N THR A 36 -20.34 14.07 1.97
CA THR A 36 -21.22 13.15 1.23
C THR A 36 -21.05 11.68 1.63
N CYS A 37 -20.22 11.39 2.64
CA CYS A 37 -19.88 10.03 3.04
C CYS A 37 -19.88 9.85 4.56
N ILE A 38 -20.53 8.78 5.02
CA ILE A 38 -20.53 8.34 6.40
C ILE A 38 -19.42 7.29 6.56
N ARG A 39 -18.52 7.49 7.52
CA ARG A 39 -17.46 6.53 7.84
C ARG A 39 -17.73 5.82 9.16
N LYS A 40 -17.80 4.49 9.15
CA LYS A 40 -18.01 3.66 10.35
C LYS A 40 -16.72 2.96 10.76
N LEU A 41 -16.25 3.19 11.99
CA LEU A 41 -15.14 2.43 12.59
C LEU A 41 -15.58 1.00 12.88
N ILE A 42 -14.74 0.05 12.50
CA ILE A 42 -14.83 -1.35 12.89
C ILE A 42 -13.50 -1.78 13.52
N ARG A 43 -13.55 -2.83 14.34
CA ARG A 43 -12.37 -3.45 14.95
C ARG A 43 -12.31 -4.90 14.50
N ILE A 44 -11.40 -5.19 13.59
CA ILE A 44 -11.18 -6.53 13.06
C ILE A 44 -10.34 -7.31 14.08
N PRO A 45 -10.76 -8.52 14.51
CA PRO A 45 -9.95 -9.36 15.38
C PRO A 45 -8.63 -9.71 14.70
N SER A 46 -7.51 -9.56 15.41
CA SER A 46 -6.22 -10.07 14.98
C SER A 46 -6.02 -11.49 15.51
N ARG A 47 -5.13 -12.26 14.87
CA ARG A 47 -4.58 -13.52 15.41
C ARG A 47 -3.96 -13.35 16.80
N ASP A 48 -3.47 -12.15 17.13
CA ASP A 48 -3.03 -11.82 18.47
C ASP A 48 -4.25 -11.48 19.34
N LEU A 49 -4.56 -12.36 20.30
CA LEU A 49 -5.81 -12.35 21.08
C LEU A 49 -6.16 -11.02 21.77
N ASN A 50 -5.18 -10.16 22.03
CA ASN A 50 -5.37 -8.86 22.70
C ASN A 50 -5.21 -7.66 21.75
N ARG A 51 -5.26 -7.89 20.44
CA ARG A 51 -5.02 -6.90 19.39
C ARG A 51 -6.19 -6.83 18.43
N PHE A 52 -6.48 -5.62 17.98
CA PHE A 52 -7.49 -5.36 16.95
C PHE A 52 -6.88 -4.51 15.85
N ILE A 53 -7.25 -4.81 14.61
CA ILE A 53 -6.94 -3.98 13.45
C ILE A 53 -8.09 -3.00 13.29
N ASN A 54 -7.80 -1.70 13.46
CA ASN A 54 -8.81 -0.67 13.22
C ASN A 54 -9.05 -0.58 11.71
N ALA A 55 -10.31 -0.53 11.30
CA ALA A 55 -10.64 -0.29 9.92
C ALA A 55 -11.91 0.57 9.80
N TRP A 56 -12.13 1.14 8.63
CA TRP A 56 -13.28 2.00 8.38
C TRP A 56 -14.00 1.58 7.11
N ILE A 57 -15.31 1.42 7.23
CA ILE A 57 -16.20 1.22 6.08
C ILE A 57 -16.79 2.58 5.72
N TYR A 58 -16.72 2.92 4.44
CA TYR A 58 -17.23 4.18 3.89
C TYR A 58 -18.56 3.94 3.18
N TYR A 59 -19.61 4.64 3.61
CA TYR A 59 -20.95 4.58 3.05
C TYR A 59 -21.26 5.89 2.34
N PRO A 60 -21.69 5.89 1.06
CA PRO A 60 -22.28 7.09 0.46
C PRO A 60 -23.57 7.46 1.21
N ASN A 61 -23.93 8.76 1.25
CA ASN A 61 -25.11 9.21 1.99
C ASN A 61 -26.43 8.53 1.57
N ASN A 62 -26.54 8.10 0.31
CA ASN A 62 -27.70 7.38 -0.21
C ASN A 62 -27.39 5.88 -0.38
N TYR A 63 -26.75 5.27 0.62
CA TYR A 63 -26.32 3.88 0.54
C TYR A 63 -27.50 2.93 0.27
N THR A 64 -27.33 2.06 -0.72
CA THR A 64 -28.19 0.89 -0.97
C THR A 64 -27.31 -0.35 -1.06
N ASP A 65 -27.89 -1.53 -0.83
CA ASP A 65 -27.17 -2.82 -0.90
C ASP A 65 -26.55 -3.11 -2.28
N SER A 66 -26.86 -2.31 -3.30
CA SER A 66 -26.27 -2.42 -4.64
C SER A 66 -24.88 -1.78 -4.77
N GLN A 67 -24.47 -0.93 -3.81
CA GLN A 67 -23.22 -0.17 -3.90
C GLN A 67 -22.05 -0.90 -3.25
N LYS A 68 -20.88 -0.81 -3.90
CA LYS A 68 -19.63 -1.37 -3.41
C LYS A 68 -19.09 -0.51 -2.27
N LEU A 69 -18.66 -1.15 -1.19
CA LEU A 69 -18.20 -0.49 0.02
C LEU A 69 -16.67 -0.51 0.11
N PRO A 70 -15.99 0.66 0.18
CA PRO A 70 -14.57 0.72 0.49
C PRO A 70 -14.33 0.33 1.95
N LEU A 71 -13.33 -0.52 2.18
CA LEU A 71 -12.77 -0.83 3.48
C LEU A 71 -11.35 -0.26 3.57
N VAL A 72 -11.12 0.68 4.48
CA VAL A 72 -9.79 1.25 4.75
C VAL A 72 -9.23 0.64 6.02
N ILE A 73 -8.12 -0.07 5.91
CA ILE A 73 -7.46 -0.73 7.04
C ILE A 73 -6.33 0.13 7.64
N ASN A 74 -6.23 0.12 8.97
CA ASN A 74 -5.10 0.67 9.71
C ASN A 74 -4.30 -0.48 10.32
N TRP A 75 -3.49 -1.11 9.47
CA TRP A 75 -2.60 -2.18 9.88
C TRP A 75 -1.52 -1.68 10.84
N HIS A 76 -0.94 -2.60 11.59
CA HIS A 76 0.12 -2.30 12.53
C HIS A 76 1.45 -2.13 11.80
N GLY A 77 2.15 -1.05 12.13
CA GLY A 77 3.42 -0.71 11.50
C GLY A 77 4.63 -1.20 12.28
N ALA A 78 5.73 -1.38 11.56
CA ALA A 78 7.07 -1.51 12.10
C ALA A 78 7.52 -0.26 12.90
N PRO A 79 8.43 -0.40 13.90
CA PRO A 79 9.21 -1.60 14.24
C PRO A 79 8.49 -2.56 15.20
N GLU A 80 7.30 -2.23 15.70
CA GLU A 80 6.57 -3.11 16.62
C GLU A 80 6.12 -4.40 15.95
N TYR A 81 5.79 -4.30 14.67
CA TYR A 81 5.38 -5.42 13.82
C TYR A 81 6.16 -5.32 12.50
N PRO A 82 7.43 -5.80 12.46
CA PRO A 82 8.18 -5.93 11.22
C PRO A 82 7.54 -6.99 10.32
N LEU A 83 8.08 -7.22 9.13
CA LEU A 83 7.67 -8.34 8.27
C LEU A 83 7.63 -9.66 9.07
N PRO A 84 6.55 -10.47 9.01
CA PRO A 84 5.37 -10.33 8.14
C PRO A 84 4.17 -9.57 8.73
N GLY A 85 4.29 -8.88 9.87
CA GLY A 85 3.14 -8.37 10.66
C GLY A 85 2.09 -7.57 9.89
N ALA A 86 2.48 -6.67 8.97
CA ALA A 86 1.51 -5.95 8.14
C ALA A 86 0.76 -6.85 7.15
N LEU A 87 1.43 -7.89 6.62
CA LEU A 87 0.83 -8.91 5.76
C LEU A 87 -0.11 -9.83 6.58
N GLU A 88 0.26 -10.16 7.80
CA GLU A 88 -0.61 -10.91 8.72
C GLU A 88 -1.89 -10.14 9.07
N ASP A 89 -1.79 -8.82 9.24
CA ASP A 89 -2.96 -7.96 9.41
C ASP A 89 -3.86 -7.93 8.16
N ALA A 90 -3.27 -7.97 6.96
CA ALA A 90 -4.02 -8.10 5.73
C ALA A 90 -4.73 -9.47 5.65
N GLU A 91 -4.07 -10.54 6.04
CA GLU A 91 -4.64 -11.90 6.10
C GLU A 91 -5.81 -11.99 7.09
N ASP A 92 -5.65 -11.43 8.29
CA ASP A 92 -6.71 -11.38 9.30
C ASP A 92 -7.90 -10.54 8.82
N THR A 93 -7.62 -9.45 8.10
CA THR A 93 -8.64 -8.64 7.42
C THR A 93 -9.38 -9.46 6.36
N PHE A 94 -8.68 -10.22 5.52
CA PHE A 94 -9.28 -11.03 4.46
C PHE A 94 -10.24 -12.07 5.04
N ARG A 95 -9.80 -12.77 6.09
CA ARG A 95 -10.63 -13.73 6.83
C ARG A 95 -11.89 -13.08 7.41
N TRP A 96 -11.74 -11.88 7.95
CA TRP A 96 -12.88 -11.13 8.48
C TRP A 96 -13.86 -10.72 7.38
N VAL A 97 -13.37 -10.23 6.23
CA VAL A 97 -14.17 -9.82 5.08
C VAL A 97 -15.01 -10.97 4.54
N GLU A 98 -14.46 -12.18 4.41
CA GLU A 98 -15.22 -13.36 3.96
C GLU A 98 -16.38 -13.74 4.89
N GLY A 99 -16.25 -13.40 6.18
CA GLY A 99 -17.31 -13.60 7.16
C GLY A 99 -18.42 -12.54 7.10
N GLN A 100 -18.26 -11.46 6.32
CA GLN A 100 -19.23 -10.39 6.24
C GLN A 100 -20.13 -10.50 5.00
N ARG A 101 -21.44 -10.35 5.21
CA ARG A 101 -22.44 -10.36 4.12
C ARG A 101 -22.54 -9.06 3.33
N ILE A 102 -21.81 -8.02 3.73
CA ILE A 102 -21.87 -6.68 3.13
C ILE A 102 -20.86 -6.49 1.99
N PHE A 103 -19.96 -7.45 1.76
CA PHE A 103 -18.98 -7.40 0.68
C PHE A 103 -19.31 -8.42 -0.39
N ASP A 104 -19.12 -8.01 -1.64
CA ASP A 104 -19.14 -8.91 -2.79
C ASP A 104 -17.76 -9.54 -2.96
N LEU A 105 -17.65 -10.82 -2.61
CA LEU A 105 -16.38 -11.55 -2.65
C LEU A 105 -15.94 -11.87 -4.08
N ASP A 106 -16.82 -11.83 -5.08
CA ASP A 106 -16.46 -12.09 -6.49
C ASP A 106 -15.84 -10.88 -7.19
N ARG A 107 -15.96 -9.70 -6.56
CA ARG A 107 -15.53 -8.41 -7.09
C ARG A 107 -14.73 -7.67 -6.03
N VAL A 108 -13.49 -8.11 -5.81
CA VAL A 108 -12.57 -7.49 -4.86
C VAL A 108 -11.42 -6.84 -5.62
N ALA A 109 -11.07 -5.61 -5.23
CA ALA A 109 -9.86 -4.95 -5.66
C ALA A 109 -9.09 -4.44 -4.43
N LEU A 110 -7.75 -4.52 -4.50
CA LEU A 110 -6.88 -3.95 -3.47
C LEU A 110 -6.26 -2.65 -3.98
N SER A 111 -6.03 -1.72 -3.07
CA SER A 111 -5.31 -0.49 -3.39
C SER A 111 -4.54 0.03 -2.19
N GLY A 112 -3.44 0.74 -2.46
CA GLY A 112 -2.70 1.43 -1.44
C GLY A 112 -1.65 2.39 -2.02
N PHE A 113 -1.07 3.18 -1.13
CA PHE A 113 -0.13 4.25 -1.47
C PHE A 113 1.21 4.01 -0.76
N SER A 114 2.33 4.15 -1.47
CA SER A 114 3.69 3.92 -0.95
C SER A 114 3.81 2.52 -0.31
N SER A 115 4.10 2.43 0.99
CA SER A 115 4.10 1.17 1.74
C SER A 115 2.77 0.43 1.72
N GLY A 116 1.64 1.15 1.62
CA GLY A 116 0.33 0.53 1.38
C GLY A 116 0.19 -0.05 -0.03
N GLY A 117 0.85 0.54 -1.03
CA GLY A 117 0.91 0.01 -2.39
C GLY A 117 1.75 -1.26 -2.47
N ASN A 118 2.88 -1.29 -1.75
CA ASN A 118 3.66 -2.50 -1.53
C ASN A 118 2.80 -3.58 -0.87
N LEU A 119 2.12 -3.26 0.25
CA LEU A 119 1.26 -4.21 0.96
C LEU A 119 0.12 -4.73 0.09
N ALA A 120 -0.51 -3.88 -0.73
CA ALA A 120 -1.56 -4.31 -1.67
C ALA A 120 -1.02 -5.31 -2.70
N LEU A 121 0.16 -5.06 -3.27
CA LEU A 121 0.82 -5.98 -4.20
C LEU A 121 1.17 -7.30 -3.53
N VAL A 122 1.82 -7.25 -2.36
CA VAL A 122 2.19 -8.45 -1.59
C VAL A 122 0.95 -9.25 -1.19
N ALA A 123 -0.06 -8.62 -0.59
CA ALA A 123 -1.29 -9.32 -0.18
C ALA A 123 -2.00 -9.96 -1.38
N SER A 124 -2.02 -9.30 -2.54
CA SER A 124 -2.66 -9.85 -3.75
C SER A 124 -1.90 -11.00 -4.41
N SER A 125 -0.60 -11.12 -4.18
CA SER A 125 0.22 -12.19 -4.75
C SER A 125 0.33 -13.36 -3.78
N GLU A 126 0.57 -13.05 -2.50
CA GLU A 126 0.85 -14.06 -1.48
C GLU A 126 -0.42 -14.68 -0.90
N LEU A 127 -1.50 -13.90 -0.71
CA LEU A 127 -2.71 -14.39 -0.03
C LEU A 127 -3.84 -14.78 -0.98
N ARG A 128 -3.84 -14.30 -2.22
CA ARG A 128 -4.99 -14.44 -3.14
C ARG A 128 -5.49 -15.87 -3.33
N ARG A 129 -4.60 -16.88 -3.29
CA ARG A 129 -4.96 -18.29 -3.47
C ARG A 129 -5.45 -18.98 -2.20
N GLU A 130 -5.32 -18.33 -1.04
CA GLU A 130 -5.68 -18.87 0.27
C GLU A 130 -7.13 -18.52 0.66
N PHE A 131 -7.76 -17.61 -0.08
CA PHE A 131 -9.08 -17.06 0.20
C PHE A 131 -10.04 -17.29 -0.99
N LYS A 132 -11.34 -17.35 -0.69
CA LYS A 132 -12.46 -17.40 -1.65
C LYS A 132 -12.67 -16.07 -2.36
N MET A 133 -12.20 -14.96 -1.79
CA MET A 133 -12.27 -13.66 -2.45
C MET A 133 -11.57 -13.66 -3.80
N ASN A 134 -12.32 -13.33 -4.84
CA ASN A 134 -11.79 -13.10 -6.16
C ASN A 134 -11.19 -11.69 -6.25
N ILE A 135 -9.90 -11.60 -5.91
CA ILE A 135 -9.12 -10.38 -6.11
C ILE A 135 -8.84 -10.23 -7.60
N ARG A 136 -9.58 -9.31 -8.24
CA ARG A 136 -9.54 -9.06 -9.69
C ARG A 136 -8.53 -8.00 -10.09
N ALA A 137 -8.25 -7.05 -9.20
CA ALA A 137 -7.36 -5.94 -9.49
C ALA A 137 -6.50 -5.51 -8.29
N VAL A 138 -5.31 -4.98 -8.59
CA VAL A 138 -4.53 -4.15 -7.65
C VAL A 138 -4.23 -2.79 -8.26
N TYR A 139 -4.44 -1.74 -7.48
CA TYR A 139 -4.07 -0.36 -7.82
C TYR A 139 -3.02 0.15 -6.81
N ALA A 140 -1.74 0.11 -7.19
CA ALA A 140 -0.64 0.49 -6.31
C ALA A 140 -0.05 1.84 -6.72
N PHE A 141 -0.13 2.82 -5.82
CA PHE A 141 0.42 4.16 -6.03
C PHE A 141 1.82 4.25 -5.45
N TYR A 142 2.78 4.56 -6.31
CA TYR A 142 4.22 4.73 -6.07
C TYR A 142 4.79 3.71 -5.07
N PRO A 143 4.55 2.39 -5.28
CA PRO A 143 5.00 1.37 -4.35
C PRO A 143 6.52 1.20 -4.41
N GLY A 144 7.14 0.95 -3.26
CA GLY A 144 8.43 0.27 -3.25
C GLY A 144 8.21 -1.21 -3.54
N VAL A 145 8.89 -1.78 -4.53
CA VAL A 145 8.68 -3.18 -4.99
C VAL A 145 9.88 -4.08 -4.79
N ASP A 146 11.05 -3.50 -4.46
CA ASP A 146 12.29 -4.24 -4.27
C ASP A 146 13.14 -3.66 -3.12
N PHE A 147 13.13 -4.33 -1.96
CA PHE A 147 13.98 -4.01 -0.81
C PHE A 147 15.42 -4.53 -0.95
N SER A 148 15.72 -5.34 -1.96
CA SER A 148 17.07 -5.83 -2.20
C SER A 148 17.98 -4.80 -2.87
N ILE A 149 17.39 -3.81 -3.54
CA ILE A 149 18.12 -2.66 -4.10
C ILE A 149 18.56 -1.75 -2.94
N PRO A 150 19.87 -1.51 -2.75
CA PRO A 150 20.36 -0.59 -1.73
C PRO A 150 19.79 0.83 -1.93
N PRO A 151 19.43 1.55 -0.85
CA PRO A 151 18.97 2.94 -0.94
C PRO A 151 19.86 3.89 -1.74
N GLU A 152 21.17 3.68 -1.73
CA GLU A 152 22.18 4.46 -2.48
C GLU A 152 22.07 4.26 -3.99
N GLU A 153 21.53 3.12 -4.42
CA GLU A 153 21.39 2.74 -5.83
C GLU A 153 20.03 3.15 -6.40
N LYS A 154 19.04 3.43 -5.55
CA LYS A 154 17.72 3.94 -5.96
C LYS A 154 17.83 5.38 -6.46
N LYS A 155 17.97 5.52 -7.78
CA LYS A 155 18.18 6.80 -8.49
C LYS A 155 17.17 6.98 -9.61
N VAL A 156 16.76 8.22 -9.84
CA VAL A 156 15.88 8.63 -10.95
C VAL A 156 16.55 9.78 -11.71
N PRO A 157 16.37 9.92 -13.04
CA PRO A 157 17.08 10.93 -13.83
C PRO A 157 16.82 12.37 -13.40
N GLU A 158 15.55 12.71 -13.11
CA GLU A 158 15.12 14.06 -12.72
C GLU A 158 14.42 14.01 -11.34
N PRO A 159 15.18 13.89 -10.24
CA PRO A 159 14.59 13.72 -8.92
C PRO A 159 13.85 14.98 -8.45
N ILE A 160 12.63 14.80 -7.93
CA ILE A 160 11.85 15.87 -7.31
C ILE A 160 11.69 15.52 -5.84
N ARG A 161 12.38 16.26 -4.96
CA ARG A 161 12.38 16.02 -3.49
C ARG A 161 12.55 14.54 -3.12
N PRO A 162 13.67 13.90 -3.53
CA PRO A 162 13.88 12.48 -3.32
C PRO A 162 13.88 12.12 -1.83
N LEU A 163 13.40 10.91 -1.49
CA LEU A 163 13.45 10.41 -0.13
C LEU A 163 14.92 10.27 0.32
N PRO A 164 15.33 10.90 1.43
CA PRO A 164 16.71 10.81 1.90
C PRO A 164 17.14 9.36 2.11
N VAL A 165 18.37 9.02 1.70
CA VAL A 165 18.95 7.67 1.86
C VAL A 165 18.88 7.19 3.31
N SER A 166 19.19 8.06 4.28
CA SER A 166 19.08 7.74 5.71
C SER A 166 17.66 7.40 6.16
N PHE A 167 16.65 8.03 5.56
CA PHE A 167 15.25 7.74 5.84
C PHE A 167 14.82 6.41 5.21
N GLN A 168 15.29 6.10 4.01
CA GLN A 168 15.06 4.78 3.39
C GLN A 168 15.70 3.65 4.20
N HIS A 169 16.90 3.85 4.74
CA HIS A 169 17.52 2.91 5.68
C HIS A 169 16.69 2.72 6.94
N LEU A 170 16.17 3.81 7.53
CA LEU A 170 15.27 3.73 8.69
C LEU A 170 14.02 2.90 8.39
N LEU A 171 13.38 3.11 7.23
CA LEU A 171 12.20 2.35 6.81
C LEU A 171 12.52 0.86 6.61
N THR A 172 13.62 0.57 5.91
CA THR A 172 14.05 -0.81 5.61
C THR A 172 14.45 -1.54 6.88
N GLU A 173 15.20 -0.89 7.78
CA GLU A 173 15.61 -1.48 9.06
C GLU A 173 14.39 -1.73 9.95
N ALA A 174 13.44 -0.81 10.01
CA ALA A 174 12.23 -1.01 10.79
C ALA A 174 11.41 -2.19 10.25
N TYR A 175 11.21 -2.27 8.93
CA TYR A 175 10.26 -3.20 8.32
C TYR A 175 10.85 -4.57 7.96
N VAL A 176 12.04 -4.62 7.37
CA VAL A 176 12.73 -5.84 6.92
C VAL A 176 14.15 -5.90 7.51
N PRO A 177 14.27 -6.08 8.85
CA PRO A 177 15.55 -6.05 9.55
C PRO A 177 16.54 -7.12 9.09
N ARG A 178 16.01 -8.30 8.69
CA ARG A 178 16.79 -9.42 8.17
C ARG A 178 17.08 -9.22 6.69
N VAL A 179 18.37 -9.18 6.34
CA VAL A 179 18.81 -8.91 4.97
C VAL A 179 18.36 -10.01 4.00
N GLU A 180 18.35 -11.25 4.47
CA GLU A 180 17.90 -12.42 3.73
C GLU A 180 16.41 -12.34 3.32
N ASP A 181 15.59 -11.65 4.11
CA ASP A 181 14.16 -11.51 3.85
C ASP A 181 13.86 -10.42 2.81
N ARG A 182 14.84 -9.59 2.43
CA ARG A 182 14.64 -8.50 1.45
C ARG A 182 14.32 -8.99 0.04
N LYS A 183 14.68 -10.24 -0.30
CA LYS A 183 14.28 -10.90 -1.55
C LYS A 183 13.05 -11.79 -1.40
N SER A 184 12.47 -11.86 -0.21
CA SER A 184 11.22 -12.61 0.00
C SER A 184 10.09 -11.94 -0.79
N PRO A 185 9.23 -12.69 -1.49
CA PRO A 185 8.04 -12.13 -2.16
C PRO A 185 7.08 -11.48 -1.15
N LYS A 186 7.16 -11.85 0.13
CA LYS A 186 6.41 -11.24 1.23
C LYS A 186 6.86 -9.81 1.58
N ALA A 187 8.05 -9.40 1.14
CA ALA A 187 8.58 -8.04 1.31
C ALA A 187 8.65 -7.29 -0.02
N SER A 188 9.19 -7.97 -1.03
CA SER A 188 9.52 -7.41 -2.33
C SER A 188 8.70 -8.12 -3.41
N PRO A 189 7.55 -7.57 -3.83
CA PRO A 189 6.70 -8.18 -4.85
C PRO A 189 7.44 -8.40 -6.19
N MET A 190 8.56 -7.71 -6.43
CA MET A 190 9.49 -7.99 -7.53
C MET A 190 9.95 -9.47 -7.58
N TYR A 191 9.95 -10.19 -6.47
CA TYR A 191 10.37 -11.59 -6.40
C TYR A 191 9.22 -12.61 -6.44
N ALA A 192 7.96 -12.16 -6.40
CA ALA A 192 6.81 -13.05 -6.53
C ALA A 192 6.63 -13.55 -7.98
N GLU A 193 6.07 -14.74 -8.16
CA GLU A 193 5.73 -15.23 -9.50
C GLU A 193 4.65 -14.34 -10.13
N ALA A 194 4.82 -13.93 -11.39
CA ALA A 194 3.84 -13.06 -12.03
C ALA A 194 2.42 -13.68 -12.09
N ILE A 195 2.33 -15.02 -12.11
CA ILE A 195 1.06 -15.75 -12.10
C ILE A 195 0.33 -15.67 -10.74
N SER A 196 0.99 -15.27 -9.65
CA SER A 196 0.34 -15.14 -8.35
C SER A 196 -0.53 -13.87 -8.26
N PHE A 197 -0.13 -12.78 -8.93
CA PHE A 197 -0.89 -11.53 -8.99
C PHE A 197 -2.27 -11.69 -9.68
N PRO A 198 -3.23 -10.80 -9.36
CA PRO A 198 -4.47 -10.66 -10.13
C PRO A 198 -4.22 -10.42 -11.61
N GLU A 199 -5.26 -10.65 -12.41
CA GLU A 199 -5.20 -10.45 -13.86
C GLU A 199 -4.89 -9.00 -14.23
N HIS A 200 -5.54 -8.05 -13.54
CA HIS A 200 -5.35 -6.62 -13.76
C HIS A 200 -4.47 -5.99 -12.66
N VAL A 201 -3.40 -5.29 -13.05
CA VAL A 201 -2.50 -4.57 -12.15
C VAL A 201 -2.22 -3.18 -12.69
N MET A 202 -2.59 -2.15 -11.93
CA MET A 202 -2.26 -0.77 -12.24
C MET A 202 -1.21 -0.25 -11.27
N LEU A 203 -0.12 0.27 -11.83
CA LEU A 203 0.98 0.86 -11.08
C LEU A 203 1.04 2.36 -11.40
N VAL A 204 0.81 3.22 -10.42
CA VAL A 204 0.92 4.67 -10.60
C VAL A 204 2.30 5.11 -10.13
N ALA A 205 3.14 5.65 -11.00
CA ALA A 205 4.47 6.16 -10.66
C ALA A 205 4.49 7.69 -10.62
N CYS A 206 5.39 8.26 -9.81
CA CYS A 206 5.64 9.70 -9.80
C CYS A 206 6.99 9.98 -10.50
N SER A 207 7.02 10.81 -11.55
CA SER A 207 8.19 10.93 -12.45
C SER A 207 9.53 11.26 -11.75
N GLY A 208 9.49 11.99 -10.63
CA GLY A 208 10.66 12.38 -9.85
C GLY A 208 10.91 11.54 -8.60
N ASP A 209 10.23 10.41 -8.46
CA ASP A 209 10.38 9.46 -7.35
C ASP A 209 11.45 8.39 -7.65
N ILE A 210 12.24 8.07 -6.62
CA ILE A 210 13.32 7.08 -6.68
C ILE A 210 12.82 5.65 -6.90
N PHE A 211 11.54 5.36 -6.62
CA PHE A 211 10.93 4.05 -6.86
C PHE A 211 10.40 3.88 -8.29
N THR A 212 10.33 4.95 -9.08
CA THR A 212 9.78 4.88 -10.45
C THR A 212 10.51 3.88 -11.35
N PRO A 213 11.85 3.81 -11.38
CA PRO A 213 12.55 2.83 -12.20
C PRO A 213 12.22 1.37 -11.83
N GLU A 214 12.12 1.04 -10.54
CA GLU A 214 11.77 -0.32 -10.12
C GLU A 214 10.29 -0.66 -10.41
N ILE A 215 9.40 0.33 -10.34
CA ILE A 215 7.99 0.19 -10.75
C ILE A 215 7.90 -0.14 -12.25
N GLU A 216 8.64 0.58 -13.10
CA GLU A 216 8.67 0.33 -14.54
C GLU A 216 9.22 -1.07 -14.90
N VAL A 217 10.29 -1.49 -14.22
CA VAL A 217 10.86 -2.83 -14.38
C VAL A 217 9.85 -3.91 -13.93
N PHE A 218 9.19 -3.69 -12.80
CA PHE A 218 8.19 -4.60 -12.28
C PHE A 218 6.96 -4.71 -13.20
N GLY A 219 6.47 -3.58 -13.72
CA GLY A 219 5.38 -3.56 -14.69
C GLY A 219 5.71 -4.38 -15.94
N LYS A 220 6.90 -4.17 -16.54
CA LYS A 220 7.39 -4.96 -17.69
C LYS A 220 7.51 -6.45 -17.38
N LYS A 221 7.92 -6.81 -16.15
CA LYS A 221 7.98 -8.21 -15.72
C LYS A 221 6.60 -8.85 -15.75
N LEU A 222 5.58 -8.18 -15.21
CA LEU A 222 4.21 -8.69 -15.18
C LEU A 222 3.60 -8.76 -16.59
N GLU A 223 3.81 -7.73 -17.41
CA GLU A 223 3.34 -7.68 -18.81
C GLU A 223 3.92 -8.85 -19.64
N ARG A 224 5.23 -9.10 -19.53
CA ARG A 224 5.90 -10.23 -20.21
C ARG A 224 5.36 -11.61 -19.79
N ALA A 225 4.76 -11.70 -18.61
CA ALA A 225 4.13 -12.91 -18.11
C ALA A 225 2.63 -12.99 -18.45
N GLY A 226 2.11 -12.09 -19.30
CA GLY A 226 0.73 -12.10 -19.78
C GLY A 226 -0.28 -11.53 -18.78
N ARG A 227 0.14 -10.68 -17.84
CA ARG A 227 -0.78 -9.90 -17.00
C ARG A 227 -1.23 -8.63 -17.72
N ASP A 228 -2.46 -8.21 -17.46
CA ASP A 228 -2.98 -6.92 -17.91
C ASP A 228 -2.43 -5.83 -16.98
N VAL A 229 -1.44 -5.07 -17.46
CA VAL A 229 -0.66 -4.14 -16.65
C VAL A 229 -0.70 -2.75 -17.25
N GLU A 230 -1.12 -1.76 -16.47
CA GLU A 230 -1.01 -0.35 -16.83
C GLU A 230 -0.04 0.36 -15.88
N VAL A 231 1.06 0.88 -16.41
CA VAL A 231 1.97 1.78 -15.66
C VAL A 231 1.63 3.22 -16.01
N VAL A 232 1.01 3.94 -15.07
CA VAL A 232 0.61 5.33 -15.22
C VAL A 232 1.62 6.24 -14.52
N THR A 233 2.42 6.98 -15.29
CA THR A 233 3.38 7.92 -14.73
C THR A 233 2.82 9.33 -14.71
N ILE A 234 2.80 9.98 -13.55
CA ILE A 234 2.40 11.38 -13.39
C ILE A 234 3.54 12.24 -12.86
N GLN A 235 3.55 13.53 -13.20
CA GLN A 235 4.64 14.42 -12.78
C GLN A 235 4.61 14.68 -11.27
N GLY A 236 5.74 14.48 -10.59
CA GLY A 236 5.90 14.90 -9.19
C GLY A 236 6.88 14.07 -8.37
N ALA A 237 7.01 14.44 -7.09
CA ALA A 237 7.76 13.72 -6.08
C ALA A 237 6.99 12.47 -5.57
N HIS A 238 7.63 11.65 -4.73
CA HIS A 238 6.92 10.61 -3.96
C HIS A 238 5.69 11.19 -3.24
N GLY A 239 4.51 10.57 -3.40
CA GLY A 239 3.26 11.13 -2.91
C GLY A 239 2.75 12.33 -3.74
N CYS A 240 2.98 12.31 -5.05
CA CYS A 240 2.64 13.39 -5.98
C CYS A 240 1.15 13.79 -5.98
N ASP A 241 0.26 12.91 -5.52
CA ASP A 241 -1.17 13.14 -5.36
C ASP A 241 -1.58 13.70 -3.98
N LYS A 242 -0.67 13.73 -2.99
CA LYS A 242 -0.94 14.12 -1.59
C LYS A 242 -0.33 15.45 -1.19
N THR A 243 0.61 16.00 -1.95
CA THR A 243 1.27 17.27 -1.58
C THR A 243 0.27 18.42 -1.56
N THR A 244 0.28 19.21 -0.48
CA THR A 244 -0.50 20.44 -0.36
C THR A 244 0.27 21.68 -0.81
N ASN A 245 1.55 21.53 -1.18
CA ASN A 245 2.33 22.63 -1.71
C ASN A 245 1.86 22.96 -3.14
N PRO A 246 1.32 24.16 -3.41
CA PRO A 246 0.74 24.52 -4.71
C PRO A 246 1.74 24.48 -5.88
N THR A 247 3.04 24.67 -5.63
CA THR A 247 4.05 24.66 -6.71
C THR A 247 4.46 23.25 -7.11
N MET A 248 4.25 22.27 -6.22
CA MET A 248 4.54 20.86 -6.47
C MET A 248 3.28 20.03 -6.77
N PHE A 249 2.11 20.53 -6.36
CA PHE A 249 0.84 19.85 -6.54
C PHE A 249 0.25 20.13 -7.93
N ARG A 250 -0.03 19.06 -8.67
CA ARG A 250 -0.67 19.12 -9.98
C ARG A 250 -2.03 18.41 -9.90
N ALA A 251 -3.09 19.17 -9.63
CA ALA A 251 -4.44 18.61 -9.45
C ALA A 251 -4.89 17.78 -10.66
N GLU A 252 -4.66 18.28 -11.88
CA GLU A 252 -4.99 17.58 -13.13
C GLU A 252 -4.28 16.23 -13.25
N ALA A 253 -3.01 16.14 -12.82
CA ALA A 253 -2.25 14.90 -12.87
C ALA A 253 -2.76 13.87 -11.86
N ARG A 254 -3.12 14.30 -10.64
CA ARG A 254 -3.83 13.47 -9.66
C ARG A 254 -5.16 12.98 -10.22
N ASP A 255 -5.97 13.90 -10.73
CA ASP A 255 -7.33 13.60 -11.20
C ASP A 255 -7.29 12.67 -12.41
N PHE A 256 -6.29 12.81 -13.28
CA PHE A 256 -6.00 11.85 -14.34
C PHE A 256 -5.71 10.45 -13.79
N ALA A 257 -4.76 10.31 -12.85
CA ALA A 257 -4.45 8.99 -12.27
C ALA A 257 -5.66 8.37 -11.55
N TYR A 258 -6.44 9.17 -10.84
CA TYR A 258 -7.66 8.69 -10.17
C TYR A 258 -8.76 8.33 -11.17
N SER A 259 -8.90 9.07 -12.26
CA SER A 259 -9.87 8.74 -13.31
C SER A 259 -9.59 7.38 -13.94
N LYS A 260 -8.31 7.02 -14.13
CA LYS A 260 -7.89 5.69 -14.62
C LYS A 260 -8.31 4.57 -13.68
N VAL A 261 -8.08 4.75 -12.37
CA VAL A 261 -8.52 3.79 -11.35
C VAL A 261 -10.06 3.66 -11.34
N LEU A 262 -10.79 4.78 -11.42
CA LEU A 262 -12.25 4.76 -11.43
C LEU A 262 -12.82 4.05 -12.69
N GLN A 263 -12.24 4.31 -13.87
CA GLN A 263 -12.62 3.62 -15.11
C GLN A 263 -12.36 2.12 -15.03
N SER A 264 -11.19 1.72 -14.51
CA SER A 264 -10.86 0.31 -14.32
C SER A 264 -11.80 -0.37 -13.30
N LEU A 265 -12.08 0.30 -12.17
CA LEU A 265 -13.05 -0.19 -11.18
C LEU A 265 -14.46 -0.39 -11.78
N GLN A 266 -14.90 0.45 -12.70
CA GLN A 266 -16.20 0.30 -13.39
C GLN A 266 -16.24 -0.91 -14.32
N TYR A 267 -15.09 -1.29 -14.90
CA TYR A 267 -14.98 -2.45 -15.78
C TYR A 267 -14.88 -3.77 -14.99
N ILE A 268 -14.13 -3.74 -13.89
CA ILE A 268 -13.76 -4.95 -13.13
C ILE A 268 -14.82 -5.34 -12.09
N MET A 269 -15.47 -4.33 -11.52
CA MET A 269 -16.50 -4.47 -10.48
C MET A 269 -17.87 -4.24 -11.11
#